data_AF-A0AAD8PJG5-F1
#
_entry.id   AF-A0AAD8PJG5-F1
#
_cell.length_a   1.000
_cell.length_b   1.000
_cell.length_c   1.000
_cell.angle_alpha   90.00
_cell.angle_beta   90.00
_cell.angle_gamma   90.00
#
_symmetry.space_group_name_H-M   'P 1'
#
loop_
_entity.id
_entity.type
_entity.pdbx_description
1 polymer ?
#
loop_
_entity_poly.entity_id
_entity_poly.type
_entity_poly.pdbx_seq_one_letter_code
_entity_poly.pdbx_strand_id
1 'polypeptide(L)'
;SMDVIHSLHCLNMLRKGIYADHYYPPSQRGTHMINRALDHCIEHIRQALQCHADLTPLVYSWDEDRQSGTPIWSSTHTCRDFEKLLTWDLTRRGKSLYSGRHR
;
A
#
# COMPACT_ATOMS: atom_id res chain seq x y z
N SER A 1 13.68 -1.39 -5.86
CA SER A 1 12.50 -0.60 -6.27
C SER A 1 12.54 0.75 -5.56
N MET A 2 11.82 1.76 -6.05
CA MET A 2 11.52 2.96 -5.24
C MET A 2 10.60 2.62 -4.07
N ASP A 3 10.72 3.37 -2.98
CA ASP A 3 9.94 3.20 -1.74
C ASP A 3 8.43 3.19 -2.01
N VAL A 4 7.90 4.18 -2.73
CA VAL A 4 6.48 4.25 -3.12
C VAL A 4 5.99 3.00 -3.87
N ILE A 5 6.85 2.39 -4.69
CA ILE A 5 6.49 1.16 -5.43
C ILE A 5 6.50 -0.06 -4.50
N HIS A 6 7.40 -0.10 -3.53
CA HIS A 6 7.41 -1.16 -2.52
C HIS A 6 6.21 -1.04 -1.58
N SER A 7 5.89 0.18 -1.14
CA SER A 7 4.69 0.49 -0.35
C SER A 7 3.41 0.04 -1.06
N LEU A 8 3.25 0.31 -2.37
CA LEU A 8 2.10 -0.15 -3.14
C LEU A 8 2.04 -1.68 -3.28
N HIS A 9 3.18 -2.34 -3.44
CA HIS A 9 3.26 -3.80 -3.42
C HIS A 9 2.82 -4.35 -2.06
N CYS A 10 3.35 -3.80 -0.96
CA CYS A 10 3.00 -4.19 0.41
C CYS A 10 1.51 -3.99 0.68
N LEU A 11 0.91 -2.87 0.24
CA LEU A 11 -0.51 -2.62 0.37
C LEU A 11 -1.36 -3.66 -0.37
N ASN A 12 -0.96 -4.04 -1.60
CA ASN A 12 -1.66 -5.08 -2.34
C ASN A 12 -1.50 -6.46 -1.69
N MET A 13 -0.33 -6.77 -1.11
CA MET A 13 -0.15 -8.00 -0.32
C MET A 13 -1.08 -8.02 0.88
N LEU A 14 -1.22 -6.89 1.58
CA LEU A 14 -2.12 -6.73 2.73
C LEU A 14 -3.59 -6.92 2.34
N ARG A 15 -4.01 -6.31 1.23
CA ARG A 15 -5.33 -6.52 0.62
C ARG A 15 -5.59 -8.00 0.29
N LYS A 16 -4.62 -8.70 -0.28
CA LYS A 16 -4.72 -10.15 -0.56
C LYS A 16 -4.73 -10.99 0.70
N GLY A 17 -4.06 -10.57 1.77
CA GLY A 17 -4.10 -11.21 3.08
C GLY A 17 -5.49 -11.13 3.73
N ILE A 18 -6.16 -9.98 3.62
CA ILE A 18 -7.54 -9.80 4.14
C ILE A 18 -8.51 -10.74 3.42
N TYR A 19 -8.41 -10.85 2.09
CA TYR A 19 -9.26 -11.71 1.26
C TYR A 19 -8.52 -12.99 0.84
N ALA A 20 -7.84 -13.63 1.79
CA ALA A 20 -6.96 -14.77 1.48
C ALA A 20 -7.72 -15.96 0.91
N ASP A 21 -9.00 -16.09 1.22
CA ASP A 21 -9.90 -17.10 0.68
C ASP A 21 -10.12 -16.94 -0.83
N HIS A 22 -10.23 -15.71 -1.31
CA HIS A 22 -10.37 -15.39 -2.72
C HIS A 22 -9.05 -15.49 -3.49
N TYR A 23 -7.92 -15.14 -2.88
CA TYR A 23 -6.62 -15.04 -3.57
C TYR A 23 -5.71 -16.26 -3.43
N TYR A 24 -5.91 -17.11 -2.44
CA TYR A 24 -5.02 -18.25 -2.16
C TYR A 24 -5.80 -19.56 -2.00
N PRO A 25 -5.24 -20.68 -2.48
CA PRO A 25 -5.79 -22.01 -2.20
C PRO A 25 -5.71 -22.30 -0.69
N PRO A 26 -6.58 -23.17 -0.14
CA PRO A 26 -6.61 -23.50 1.28
C PRO A 26 -5.25 -23.86 1.88
N SER A 27 -4.38 -24.52 1.12
CA SER A 27 -3.03 -24.94 1.53
C SER A 27 -2.05 -23.79 1.78
N GLN A 28 -2.33 -22.60 1.26
CA GLN A 28 -1.46 -21.43 1.40
C GLN A 28 -2.00 -20.40 2.39
N ARG A 29 -3.29 -20.46 2.72
CA ARG A 29 -3.94 -19.52 3.65
C ARG A 29 -3.32 -19.62 5.04
N GLY A 30 -2.96 -18.48 5.62
CA GLY A 30 -2.39 -18.41 6.97
C GLY A 30 -1.03 -19.09 7.16
N THR A 31 -0.33 -19.44 6.08
CA THR A 31 1.02 -20.00 6.18
C THR A 31 1.96 -19.00 6.84
N HIS A 32 2.92 -19.51 7.62
CA HIS A 32 3.92 -18.67 8.30
C HIS A 32 4.67 -17.74 7.34
N MET A 33 4.91 -18.18 6.10
CA MET A 33 5.52 -17.37 5.06
C MET A 33 4.66 -16.15 4.67
N ILE A 34 3.35 -16.35 4.48
CA ILE A 34 2.43 -15.26 4.15
C ILE A 34 2.28 -14.31 5.34
N ASN A 35 2.12 -14.83 6.56
CA ASN A 35 1.96 -13.99 7.74
C ASN A 35 3.20 -13.10 7.97
N ARG A 36 4.40 -13.67 7.88
CA ARG A 36 5.65 -12.89 7.94
C ARG A 36 5.75 -11.87 6.81
N ALA A 37 5.22 -12.20 5.63
CA ALA A 37 5.15 -11.26 4.53
C ALA A 37 4.24 -10.06 4.89
N LEU A 38 3.09 -10.33 5.48
CA LEU A 38 2.14 -9.29 5.93
C LEU A 38 2.72 -8.44 7.07
N ASP A 39 3.41 -9.03 8.05
CA ASP A 39 3.98 -8.30 9.18
C ASP A 39 5.01 -7.26 8.72
N HIS A 40 5.93 -7.63 7.82
CA HIS A 40 6.87 -6.65 7.29
C HIS A 40 6.19 -5.62 6.38
N CYS A 41 5.13 -6.01 5.67
CA CYS A 41 4.35 -5.07 4.86
C CYS A 41 3.70 -4.00 5.75
N ILE A 42 3.12 -4.40 6.88
CA ILE A 42 2.57 -3.49 7.89
C ILE A 42 3.64 -2.53 8.37
N GLU A 43 4.80 -3.04 8.76
CA GLU A 43 5.89 -2.22 9.28
C GLU A 43 6.44 -1.25 8.22
N HIS A 44 6.59 -1.70 6.98
CA HIS A 44 7.01 -0.85 5.88
C HIS A 44 6.01 0.28 5.61
N ILE A 45 4.70 -0.04 5.55
CA ILE A 45 3.64 0.97 5.35
C ILE A 45 3.61 1.95 6.52
N ARG A 46 3.76 1.47 7.77
CA ARG A 46 3.84 2.33 8.96
C ARG A 46 4.98 3.35 8.83
N GLN A 47 6.17 2.90 8.44
CA GLN A 47 7.31 3.79 8.22
C GLN A 47 7.05 4.79 7.09
N ALA A 48 6.48 4.34 5.96
CA ALA A 48 6.14 5.21 4.84
C ALA A 48 5.14 6.31 5.23
N LEU A 49 4.11 5.97 6.00
CA LEU A 49 3.12 6.92 6.54
C LEU A 49 3.77 7.96 7.47
N GLN A 50 4.68 7.52 8.35
CA GLN A 50 5.40 8.45 9.24
C GLN A 50 6.35 9.37 8.48
N CYS A 51 6.99 8.87 7.41
CA CYS A 51 7.90 9.65 6.60
C CYS A 51 7.18 10.74 5.78
N HIS A 52 5.98 10.44 5.27
CA HIS A 52 5.19 11.36 4.45
C HIS A 52 4.15 12.18 5.24
N ALA A 53 4.13 12.05 6.57
CA ALA A 53 3.15 12.57 7.53
C ALA A 53 2.26 13.69 6.96
N ASP A 54 1.02 13.33 6.62
CA ASP A 54 0.03 14.25 6.12
C ASP A 54 -0.61 15.04 7.28
N LEU A 55 -0.60 16.37 7.17
CA LEU A 55 -1.15 17.28 8.18
C LEU A 55 -2.59 17.73 7.86
N THR A 56 -3.20 17.20 6.80
CA THR A 56 -4.60 17.49 6.44
C THR A 56 -5.52 17.06 7.58
N PRO A 57 -6.32 17.97 8.17
CA PRO A 57 -7.21 17.62 9.26
C PRO A 57 -8.26 16.58 8.83
N LEU A 58 -8.45 15.55 9.67
CA LEU A 58 -9.58 14.64 9.53
C LEU A 58 -10.83 15.33 10.06
N VAL A 59 -11.64 15.85 9.14
CA VAL A 59 -12.91 16.53 9.47
C VAL A 59 -14.01 15.49 9.66
N TYR A 60 -14.93 15.74 10.58
CA TYR A 60 -16.07 14.87 10.85
C TYR A 60 -17.37 15.60 10.55
N SER A 61 -18.31 14.92 9.89
CA SER A 61 -19.71 15.33 9.78
C SER A 61 -20.57 14.56 10.77
N TRP A 62 -21.55 15.23 11.38
CA TRP A 62 -22.55 14.56 12.19
C TRP A 62 -23.48 13.70 11.31
N ASP A 63 -23.66 12.44 11.69
CA ASP A 63 -24.62 11.51 11.09
C ASP A 63 -25.77 11.31 12.09
N GLU A 64 -26.96 11.82 11.74
CA GLU A 64 -28.15 11.74 12.61
C GLU A 64 -28.67 10.31 12.75
N ASP A 65 -28.54 9.46 11.74
CA ASP A 65 -29.03 8.07 11.81
C ASP A 65 -28.17 7.24 12.76
N ARG A 66 -26.85 7.48 12.74
CA ARG A 66 -25.88 6.79 13.59
C ARG A 66 -25.62 7.49 14.92
N GLN A 67 -26.20 8.68 15.13
CA GLN A 67 -25.95 9.54 16.30
C GLN A 67 -24.45 9.66 16.63
N SER A 68 -23.61 9.83 15.60
CA SER A 68 -22.15 9.86 15.74
C SER A 68 -21.46 10.64 14.62
N GLY A 69 -20.22 11.06 14.88
CA GLY A 69 -19.38 11.73 13.89
C GLY A 69 -18.81 10.72 12.89
N THR A 70 -19.10 10.93 11.60
CA THR A 70 -18.51 10.16 10.50
C THR A 70 -17.39 10.96 9.85
N PRO A 71 -16.19 10.38 9.65
CA PRO A 71 -15.09 11.07 8.99
C PRO A 71 -15.42 11.40 7.52
N ILE A 72 -15.04 12.60 7.11
CA ILE A 72 -15.11 13.05 5.72
C ILE A 72 -13.77 12.72 5.05
N TRP A 73 -13.79 11.76 4.13
CA TRP A 73 -12.58 11.29 3.42
C TRP A 73 -12.24 12.11 2.17
N SER A 74 -13.06 13.10 1.81
CA SER A 74 -12.89 13.92 0.60
C SER A 74 -12.06 15.19 0.81
N SER A 75 -11.36 15.32 1.94
CA SER A 75 -10.46 16.45 2.20
C SER A 75 -9.32 16.49 1.17
N THR A 76 -8.94 17.70 0.75
CA THR A 76 -7.85 17.87 -0.20
C THR A 76 -6.50 17.63 0.48
N HIS A 77 -5.85 16.54 0.11
CA HIS A 77 -4.48 16.21 0.52
C HIS A 77 -3.46 16.83 -0.45
N THR A 78 -2.29 17.21 0.03
CA THR A 78 -1.20 17.72 -0.84
C THR A 78 -0.12 16.66 -1.05
N CYS A 79 -0.02 16.15 -2.27
CA CYS A 79 0.93 15.10 -2.63
C CYS A 79 2.16 15.63 -3.38
N ARG A 80 3.15 14.74 -3.54
CA ARG A 80 4.23 14.89 -4.54
C ARG A 80 3.78 14.29 -5.87
N ASP A 81 4.37 14.77 -6.95
CA ASP A 81 4.07 14.34 -8.32
C ASP A 81 4.54 12.89 -8.56
N PHE A 82 3.61 11.94 -8.47
CA PHE A 82 3.90 10.51 -8.62
C PHE A 82 4.25 10.13 -10.06
N GLU A 83 3.62 10.74 -11.06
CA GLU A 83 3.85 10.40 -12.47
C GLU A 83 5.27 10.73 -12.91
N LYS A 84 5.85 11.83 -12.43
CA LYS A 84 7.26 12.13 -12.64
C LYS A 84 8.18 11.09 -11.99
N LEU A 85 7.85 10.65 -10.78
CA LEU A 85 8.61 9.61 -10.09
C LEU A 85 8.50 8.26 -10.81
N LEU A 86 7.31 7.89 -11.28
CA LEU A 86 7.06 6.68 -12.04
C LEU A 86 7.82 6.71 -13.37
N THR A 87 7.78 7.82 -14.10
CA THR A 87 8.55 8.02 -15.33
C THR A 87 10.06 7.88 -15.06
N TRP A 88 10.56 8.47 -13.97
CA TRP A 88 11.96 8.34 -13.54
C TRP A 88 12.33 6.91 -13.12
N ASP A 89 11.40 6.14 -12.57
CA ASP A 89 11.56 4.72 -12.23
C ASP A 89 11.66 3.88 -13.51
N LEU A 90 10.67 3.99 -14.39
CA LEU A 90 10.55 3.20 -15.61
C LEU A 90 11.76 3.41 -16.53
N THR A 91 12.20 4.67 -16.68
CA THR A 91 13.39 5.02 -17.49
C THR A 91 14.65 4.30 -17.00
N ARG A 92 14.81 4.08 -15.68
CA ARG A 92 15.97 3.40 -15.11
C ARG A 92 15.77 1.90 -14.92
N ARG A 93 14.52 1.43 -14.78
CA ARG A 93 14.17 0.00 -14.67
C ARG A 93 14.23 -0.76 -15.99
N GLY A 94 14.32 -0.09 -17.14
CA GLY A 94 14.56 -0.69 -18.46
C GLY A 94 15.81 -1.57 -18.59
N LYS A 95 16.65 -1.70 -17.53
CA LYS A 95 17.79 -2.63 -17.47
C LYS A 95 17.64 -3.82 -16.52
N SER A 96 16.58 -3.93 -15.70
CA SER A 96 16.58 -4.87 -14.56
C SER A 96 15.38 -5.83 -14.48
N LEU A 97 14.28 -5.62 -15.20
CA LEU A 97 13.07 -6.46 -15.05
C LEU A 97 12.98 -7.65 -16.03
N TYR A 98 13.96 -7.81 -16.94
CA TYR A 98 14.01 -8.91 -17.92
C TYR A 98 15.41 -9.48 -18.16
N SER A 99 16.37 -9.33 -17.24
CA SER A 99 17.70 -9.98 -17.37
C SER A 99 17.78 -11.36 -16.72
N GLY A 100 16.64 -12.04 -16.56
CA GLY A 100 16.56 -13.42 -16.08
C GLY A 100 16.18 -14.38 -17.21
N ARG A 101 16.98 -14.45 -18.27
CA ARG A 101 16.91 -15.57 -19.22
C ARG A 101 18.00 -16.56 -18.82
N HIS A 102 17.52 -17.70 -18.30
CA HIS A 102 18.26 -18.94 -18.06
C HIS A 102 19.48 -19.12 -18.97
N ARG A 103 20.65 -19.28 -18.35
CA ARG A 103 21.55 -20.41 -18.62
C ARG A 103 21.88 -21.06 -17.29
#